data_AF-A0A2V9G1X7-F1
#
_entry.id   AF-A0A2V9G1X7-F1
#
_cell.length_a   1.000
_cell.length_b   1.000
_cell.length_c   1.000
_cell.angle_alpha   90.00
_cell.angle_beta   90.00
_cell.angle_gamma   90.00
#
_symmetry.space_group_name_H-M   'P 1'
#
loop_
_entity.id
_entity.type
_entity.pdbx_description
1 polymer ?
#
loop_
_entity_poly.entity_id
_entity_poly.type
_entity_poly.pdbx_seq_one_letter_code
_entity_poly.pdbx_strand_id
1 'polypeptide(L)'
;MRVRVVGQAPLRATVYELESLRCNLCGEVFEAEAPEGVGEEKYDESAGAMIALLKYGSGVPFYRLAGLEKNLGIPLPASTQWEIVEEVAEGIRPVFEELIRQAAQGEVFHNDDTSMKILSLARESAPAKGSLEERSSSCERTGMFTSGIVSTRQGQRIALFFTGRRHAGENFAQVLAQRAAGPPPIQMADGLSRNFPKLPDKLKVIVGNCNAHSRRRFVEVASNFPEECRYVLESLAEVYGYDAQAEERGLSAEERLHFHQEHSGPVLERLHAWLRAQFAEKKVEPNSGLGSAITYCLKHWERLTLFLRQAGAPVT
;
A
#
# COMPACT_ATOMS: atom_id res chain seq x y z
N MET A 1 -29.24 -3.63 15.44
CA MET A 1 -28.71 -4.96 15.10
C MET A 1 -28.61 -5.79 16.38
N ARG A 2 -29.29 -6.95 16.49
CA ARG A 2 -29.09 -7.89 17.61
C ARG A 2 -28.17 -9.01 17.11
N VAL A 3 -26.98 -9.14 17.70
CA VAL A 3 -25.98 -10.16 17.34
C VAL A 3 -25.79 -11.12 18.50
N ARG A 4 -25.82 -12.42 18.23
CA ARG A 4 -25.43 -13.49 19.17
C ARG A 4 -24.09 -14.05 18.71
N VAL A 5 -23.11 -14.12 19.60
CA VAL A 5 -21.73 -14.54 19.30
C VAL A 5 -21.42 -15.84 20.04
N VAL A 6 -20.79 -16.79 19.35
CA VAL A 6 -20.27 -18.06 19.90
C VAL A 6 -18.80 -18.18 19.47
N GLY A 7 -17.92 -18.52 20.40
CA GLY A 7 -16.49 -18.69 20.11
C GLY A 7 -16.20 -20.02 19.41
N GLN A 8 -15.24 -20.02 18.48
CA GLN A 8 -14.76 -21.20 17.79
C GLN A 8 -13.27 -21.07 17.44
N ALA A 9 -12.60 -22.21 17.21
CA ALA A 9 -11.22 -22.24 16.74
C ALA A 9 -11.13 -21.71 15.29
N PRO A 10 -10.02 -21.04 14.91
CA PRO A 10 -9.84 -20.57 13.54
C PRO A 10 -9.75 -21.72 12.54
N LEU A 11 -9.11 -22.83 12.95
CA LEU A 11 -9.06 -24.07 12.21
C LEU A 11 -9.73 -25.19 13.00
N ARG A 12 -10.29 -26.16 12.28
CA ARG A 12 -10.81 -27.40 12.86
C ARG A 12 -9.98 -28.55 12.32
N ALA A 13 -9.53 -29.42 13.21
CA ALA A 13 -8.78 -30.61 12.83
C ALA A 13 -9.30 -31.83 13.58
N THR A 14 -9.16 -32.99 12.95
CA THR A 14 -9.26 -34.29 13.60
C THR A 14 -7.87 -34.91 13.57
N VAL A 15 -7.34 -35.25 14.75
CA VAL A 15 -6.01 -35.86 14.87
C VAL A 15 -6.18 -37.36 14.99
N TYR A 16 -5.57 -38.10 14.07
CA TYR A 16 -5.50 -39.55 14.10
C TYR A 16 -4.12 -39.97 14.61
N GLU A 17 -4.09 -40.69 15.73
CA GLU A 17 -2.85 -41.28 16.26
C GLU A 17 -2.78 -42.73 15.80
N LEU A 18 -1.88 -43.01 14.85
CA LEU A 18 -1.66 -44.34 14.29
C LEU A 18 -0.43 -44.98 14.94
N GLU A 19 -0.56 -46.24 15.35
CA GLU A 19 0.56 -46.99 15.91
C GLU A 19 1.55 -47.34 14.79
N SER A 20 2.83 -47.14 15.06
CA SER A 20 3.91 -47.49 14.12
C SER A 20 4.94 -48.37 14.83
N LEU A 21 5.18 -49.55 14.28
CA LEU A 21 6.11 -50.54 14.82
C LEU A 21 7.32 -50.68 13.91
N ARG A 22 8.53 -50.67 14.48
CA ARG A 22 9.77 -50.91 13.74
C ARG A 22 10.31 -52.30 14.05
N CYS A 23 10.53 -53.11 13.02
CA CYS A 23 11.21 -54.40 13.17
C CYS A 23 12.68 -54.18 13.51
N ASN A 24 13.13 -54.70 14.67
CA ASN A 24 14.52 -54.52 15.11
C ASN A 24 15.54 -55.33 14.28
N LEU A 25 15.09 -56.32 13.50
CA LEU A 25 15.96 -57.18 12.68
C LEU A 25 16.26 -56.57 11.30
N CYS A 26 15.24 -56.12 10.58
CA CYS A 26 15.38 -55.56 9.23
C CYS A 26 15.29 -54.03 9.18
N GLY A 27 14.79 -53.40 10.24
CA GLY A 27 14.62 -51.95 10.31
C GLY A 27 13.36 -51.41 9.64
N GLU A 28 12.54 -52.26 9.00
CA GLU A 28 11.27 -51.86 8.38
C GLU A 28 10.26 -51.33 9.40
N VAL A 29 9.45 -50.36 8.96
CA VAL A 29 8.44 -49.67 9.76
C VAL A 29 7.06 -50.05 9.21
N PHE A 30 6.17 -50.49 10.09
CA PHE A 30 4.80 -50.86 9.81
C PHE A 30 3.89 -49.87 10.51
N GLU A 31 3.08 -49.13 9.75
CA GLU A 31 2.12 -48.16 10.29
C GLU A 31 0.71 -48.75 10.21
N ALA A 32 -0.10 -48.55 11.26
CA ALA A 32 -1.48 -48.98 11.30
C ALA A 32 -2.32 -48.29 10.22
N GLU A 33 -3.32 -48.99 9.68
CA GLU A 33 -4.23 -48.41 8.70
C GLU A 33 -5.07 -47.28 9.32
N ALA A 34 -5.27 -46.20 8.56
CA ALA A 34 -6.15 -45.11 8.98
C ALA A 34 -7.62 -45.60 9.07
N PRO A 35 -8.44 -45.03 9.96
CA PRO A 35 -9.87 -45.36 10.03
C PRO A 35 -10.59 -45.17 8.70
N GLU A 36 -11.66 -45.95 8.47
CA GLU A 36 -12.49 -45.79 7.28
C GLU A 36 -13.04 -44.35 7.16
N GLY A 37 -12.90 -43.76 5.97
CA GLY A 37 -13.36 -42.40 5.67
C GLY A 37 -12.32 -41.30 5.89
N VAL A 38 -11.10 -41.63 6.34
CA VAL A 38 -9.96 -40.70 6.29
C VAL A 38 -9.51 -40.56 4.83
N GLY A 39 -9.72 -39.38 4.24
CA GLY A 39 -9.24 -39.07 2.89
C GLY A 39 -7.70 -39.00 2.82
N GLU A 40 -7.16 -39.10 1.61
CA GLU A 40 -5.72 -38.97 1.38
C GLU A 40 -5.22 -37.53 1.54
N GLU A 41 -6.10 -36.54 1.35
CA GLU A 41 -5.77 -35.14 1.48
C GLU A 41 -5.68 -34.70 2.94
N LYS A 42 -4.55 -34.09 3.29
CA LYS A 42 -4.25 -33.68 4.66
C LYS A 42 -4.93 -32.37 5.07
N TYR A 43 -5.25 -31.49 4.12
CA TYR A 43 -5.83 -30.17 4.38
C TYR A 43 -6.95 -29.87 3.40
N ASP A 44 -8.08 -29.40 3.93
CA ASP A 44 -9.17 -28.81 3.16
C ASP A 44 -8.79 -27.41 2.65
N GLU A 45 -9.30 -26.99 1.49
CA GLU A 45 -8.97 -25.72 0.85
C GLU A 45 -9.32 -24.51 1.75
N SER A 46 -10.35 -24.63 2.60
CA SER A 46 -10.74 -23.59 3.55
C SER A 46 -9.67 -23.35 4.62
N ALA A 47 -8.86 -24.37 4.97
CA ALA A 47 -7.78 -24.23 5.92
C ALA A 47 -6.69 -23.29 5.37
N GLY A 48 -6.28 -23.49 4.12
CA GLY A 48 -5.30 -22.63 3.46
C GLY A 48 -5.78 -21.19 3.30
N ALA A 49 -7.02 -21.00 2.88
CA ALA A 49 -7.64 -19.68 2.79
C ALA A 49 -7.71 -18.97 4.15
N MET A 50 -8.09 -19.68 5.21
CA MET A 50 -8.16 -19.14 6.58
C MET A 50 -6.77 -18.73 7.09
N ILE A 51 -5.75 -19.57 6.91
CA ILE A 51 -4.37 -19.26 7.32
C ILE A 51 -3.88 -18.01 6.58
N ALA A 52 -4.11 -17.92 5.26
CA ALA A 52 -3.74 -16.75 4.46
C ALA A 52 -4.46 -15.48 4.94
N LEU A 53 -5.76 -15.56 5.25
CA LEU A 53 -6.55 -14.43 5.77
C LEU A 53 -6.03 -13.95 7.14
N LEU A 54 -5.74 -14.87 8.05
CA LEU A 54 -5.19 -14.53 9.37
C LEU A 54 -3.80 -13.90 9.23
N LYS A 55 -2.96 -14.46 8.35
CA LYS A 55 -1.60 -13.98 8.13
C LYS A 55 -1.56 -12.59 7.50
N TYR A 56 -2.22 -12.43 6.35
CA TYR A 56 -2.09 -11.23 5.52
C TYR A 56 -3.23 -10.23 5.71
N GLY A 57 -4.45 -10.70 5.97
CA GLY A 57 -5.60 -9.83 6.25
C GLY A 57 -5.62 -9.33 7.69
N SER A 58 -5.28 -10.18 8.66
CA SER A 58 -5.30 -9.83 10.10
C SER A 58 -3.92 -9.59 10.71
N GLY A 59 -2.84 -9.79 9.94
CA GLY A 59 -1.47 -9.51 10.38
C GLY A 59 -0.93 -10.48 11.44
N VAL A 60 -1.49 -11.68 11.57
CA VAL A 60 -1.05 -12.67 12.57
C VAL A 60 0.22 -13.40 12.09
N PRO A 61 1.36 -13.31 12.79
CA PRO A 61 2.55 -14.07 12.43
C PRO A 61 2.33 -15.59 12.59
N PHE A 62 2.88 -16.41 11.68
CA PHE A 62 2.72 -17.87 11.71
C PHE A 62 3.09 -18.52 13.05
N TYR A 63 4.15 -18.05 13.72
CA TYR A 63 4.50 -18.60 15.04
C TYR A 63 3.44 -18.32 16.12
N ARG A 64 2.70 -17.20 16.02
CA ARG A 64 1.60 -16.90 16.94
C ARG A 64 0.38 -17.76 16.62
N LEU A 65 0.08 -17.94 15.33
CA LEU A 65 -0.98 -18.84 14.91
C LEU A 65 -0.68 -20.28 15.34
N ALA A 66 0.56 -20.76 15.15
CA ALA A 66 1.01 -22.06 15.63
C ALA A 66 0.81 -22.22 17.16
N GLY A 67 1.13 -21.18 17.94
CA GLY A 67 0.90 -21.19 19.38
C GLY A 67 -0.58 -21.24 19.75
N LEU A 68 -1.43 -20.50 19.03
CA LEU A 68 -2.88 -20.51 19.23
C LEU A 68 -3.47 -21.88 18.91
N GLU A 69 -3.19 -22.42 17.73
CA GLU A 69 -3.68 -23.73 17.29
C GLU A 69 -3.19 -24.84 18.24
N LYS A 70 -1.93 -24.78 18.69
CA LYS A 70 -1.39 -25.73 19.68
C LYS A 70 -2.16 -25.68 21.00
N ASN A 71 -2.52 -24.49 21.50
CA ASN A 71 -3.32 -24.34 22.73
C ASN A 71 -4.75 -24.92 22.56
N LEU A 72 -5.20 -25.07 21.32
CA LEU A 72 -6.48 -25.69 20.95
C LEU A 72 -6.33 -27.17 20.56
N GLY A 73 -5.14 -27.77 20.78
CA GLY A 73 -4.87 -29.17 20.51
C GLY A 73 -4.55 -29.49 19.04
N ILE A 74 -4.31 -28.48 18.20
CA ILE A 74 -4.06 -28.65 16.76
C ILE A 74 -2.54 -28.48 16.50
N PRO A 75 -1.82 -29.56 16.13
CA PRO A 75 -0.39 -29.48 15.85
C PRO A 75 -0.15 -28.91 14.44
N LEU A 76 -0.13 -27.59 14.33
CA LEU A 76 0.11 -26.89 13.06
C LEU A 76 1.34 -25.96 13.16
N PRO A 77 2.57 -26.48 12.92
CA PRO A 77 3.80 -25.70 12.98
C PRO A 77 3.85 -24.57 11.94
N ALA A 78 4.64 -23.53 12.22
CA ALA A 78 4.78 -22.38 11.32
C ALA A 78 5.36 -22.73 9.93
N SER A 79 6.22 -23.75 9.83
CA SER A 79 6.75 -24.23 8.54
C SER A 79 5.65 -24.83 7.67
N THR A 80 4.80 -25.65 8.27
CA THR A 80 3.65 -26.26 7.58
C THR A 80 2.64 -25.19 7.14
N GLN A 81 2.39 -24.18 7.97
CA GLN A 81 1.55 -23.05 7.58
C GLN A 81 2.12 -22.28 6.39
N TRP A 82 3.45 -22.16 6.31
CA TRP A 82 4.12 -21.53 5.18
C TRP A 82 3.90 -22.32 3.89
N GLU A 83 4.15 -23.63 3.92
CA GLU A 83 3.96 -24.54 2.77
C GLU A 83 2.52 -24.49 2.24
N ILE A 84 1.52 -24.58 3.13
CA ILE A 84 0.10 -24.47 2.75
C ILE A 84 -0.20 -23.14 2.05
N VAL A 85 0.31 -22.03 2.60
CA VAL A 85 0.05 -20.69 2.03
C VAL A 85 0.78 -20.49 0.71
N GLU A 86 1.97 -21.06 0.54
CA GLU A 86 2.73 -21.02 -0.70
C GLU A 86 1.99 -21.73 -1.84
N GLU A 87 1.41 -22.90 -1.57
CA GLU A 87 0.58 -23.64 -2.52
C GLU A 87 -0.68 -22.84 -2.91
N VAL A 88 -1.40 -22.30 -1.92
CA VAL A 88 -2.58 -21.44 -2.15
C VAL A 88 -2.23 -20.18 -2.95
N ALA A 89 -1.04 -19.61 -2.73
CA ALA A 89 -0.60 -18.40 -3.43
C ALA A 89 -0.44 -18.60 -4.95
N GLU A 90 -0.03 -19.80 -5.38
CA GLU A 90 0.02 -20.14 -6.80
C GLU A 90 -1.38 -20.28 -7.41
N GLY A 91 -2.32 -20.90 -6.68
CA GLY A 91 -3.72 -21.01 -7.12
C GLY A 91 -4.43 -19.67 -7.30
N ILE A 92 -4.13 -18.67 -6.46
CA ILE A 92 -4.75 -17.33 -6.55
C ILE A 92 -4.03 -16.36 -7.52
N ARG A 93 -2.88 -16.76 -8.09
CA ARG A 93 -2.11 -15.92 -9.01
C ARG A 93 -2.94 -15.33 -10.16
N PRO A 94 -3.81 -16.08 -10.86
CA PRO A 94 -4.60 -15.53 -11.96
C PRO A 94 -5.57 -14.44 -11.51
N VAL A 95 -6.10 -14.53 -10.29
CA VAL A 95 -6.97 -13.50 -9.70
C VAL A 95 -6.17 -12.22 -9.47
N PHE A 96 -4.94 -12.33 -8.97
CA PHE A 96 -4.06 -11.17 -8.78
C PHE A 96 -3.71 -10.50 -10.11
N GLU A 97 -3.40 -11.26 -11.15
CA GLU A 97 -3.14 -10.73 -12.49
C GLU A 97 -4.36 -10.02 -13.09
N GLU A 98 -5.54 -10.58 -12.92
CA GLU A 98 -6.79 -9.96 -13.35
C GLU A 98 -7.08 -8.67 -12.56
N LEU A 99 -6.80 -8.64 -11.25
CA LEU A 99 -6.89 -7.41 -10.45
C LEU A 99 -5.94 -6.32 -10.95
N ILE A 100 -4.73 -6.67 -11.39
CA ILE A 100 -3.81 -5.70 -12.04
C ILE A 100 -4.45 -5.16 -13.32
N ARG A 101 -4.98 -6.04 -14.18
CA ARG A 101 -5.62 -5.66 -15.44
C ARG A 101 -6.80 -4.71 -15.23
N GLN A 102 -7.66 -5.00 -14.25
CA GLN A 102 -8.81 -4.16 -13.89
C GLN A 102 -8.37 -2.84 -13.26
N ALA A 103 -7.43 -2.88 -12.32
CA ALA A 103 -6.88 -1.69 -11.69
C ALA A 103 -6.27 -0.73 -12.72
N ALA A 104 -5.61 -1.25 -13.76
CA ALA A 104 -5.03 -0.44 -14.84
C ALA A 104 -6.07 0.43 -15.58
N GLN A 105 -7.36 0.09 -15.52
CA GLN A 105 -8.44 0.85 -16.14
C GLN A 105 -9.03 1.94 -15.21
N GLY A 106 -8.43 2.16 -14.04
CA GLY A 106 -8.89 3.17 -13.07
C GLY A 106 -8.89 4.60 -13.61
N GLU A 107 -9.73 5.44 -13.02
CA GLU A 107 -9.79 6.88 -13.31
C GLU A 107 -8.82 7.65 -12.41
N VAL A 108 -8.70 7.23 -11.16
CA VAL A 108 -7.86 7.85 -10.14
C VAL A 108 -6.98 6.79 -9.48
N PHE A 109 -5.68 7.07 -9.38
CA PHE A 109 -4.70 6.23 -8.70
C PHE A 109 -4.06 6.99 -7.55
N HIS A 110 -3.89 6.31 -6.43
CA HIS A 110 -3.00 6.76 -5.36
C HIS A 110 -1.82 5.81 -5.28
N ASN A 111 -0.60 6.33 -5.13
CA ASN A 111 0.55 5.48 -4.88
C ASN A 111 1.54 6.08 -3.88
N ASP A 112 2.16 5.20 -3.10
CA ASP A 112 3.19 5.53 -2.13
C ASP A 112 4.14 4.35 -1.90
N ASP A 113 5.35 4.64 -1.44
CA ASP A 113 6.38 3.65 -1.10
C ASP A 113 6.61 3.62 0.41
N THR A 114 6.48 2.44 1.02
CA THR A 114 6.92 2.21 2.40
C THR A 114 8.16 1.32 2.41
N SER A 115 9.20 1.69 3.16
CA SER A 115 10.40 0.87 3.30
C SER A 115 10.09 -0.50 3.89
N MET A 116 10.66 -1.56 3.31
CA MET A 116 10.49 -2.94 3.76
C MET A 116 11.83 -3.68 3.74
N LYS A 117 11.95 -4.80 4.46
CA LYS A 117 13.15 -5.63 4.45
C LYS A 117 12.84 -7.05 3.99
N ILE A 118 13.44 -7.47 2.88
CA ILE A 118 13.45 -8.86 2.43
C ILE A 118 14.85 -9.42 2.66
N LEU A 119 14.96 -10.46 3.50
CA LEU A 119 16.26 -10.98 3.94
C LEU A 119 17.09 -11.59 2.80
N SER A 120 16.46 -12.30 1.86
CA SER A 120 17.14 -12.86 0.68
C SER A 120 17.74 -11.76 -0.19
N LEU A 121 16.94 -10.77 -0.57
CA LEU A 121 17.39 -9.63 -1.38
C LEU A 121 18.45 -8.79 -0.65
N ALA A 122 18.40 -8.70 0.67
CA ALA A 122 19.43 -8.03 1.47
C ALA A 122 20.76 -8.79 1.48
N ARG A 123 20.72 -10.14 1.44
CA ARG A 123 21.93 -10.99 1.35
C ARG A 123 22.56 -10.91 -0.03
N GLU A 124 21.76 -10.85 -1.09
CA GLU A 124 22.25 -10.63 -2.47
C GLU A 124 22.95 -9.27 -2.65
N SER A 125 22.55 -8.27 -1.86
CA SER A 125 23.19 -6.95 -1.84
C SER A 125 24.38 -6.86 -0.87
N ALA A 126 24.63 -7.89 -0.06
CA ALA A 126 25.80 -7.92 0.81
C ALA A 126 27.04 -8.17 -0.06
N PRO A 127 28.13 -7.40 0.12
CA PRO A 127 29.36 -7.67 -0.61
C PRO A 127 29.78 -9.12 -0.33
N ALA A 128 29.93 -9.92 -1.39
CA ALA A 128 30.55 -11.22 -1.28
C ALA A 128 31.90 -11.03 -0.58
N LYS A 129 32.13 -11.76 0.52
CA LYS A 129 33.45 -11.79 1.15
C LYS A 129 34.43 -12.38 0.13
N GLY A 130 35.11 -11.54 -0.66
CA GLY A 130 36.31 -11.94 -1.39
C GLY A 130 36.47 -11.53 -2.86
N SER A 131 35.55 -10.83 -3.52
CA SER A 131 35.75 -10.43 -4.93
C SER A 131 35.50 -8.93 -5.17
N LEU A 132 36.58 -8.22 -5.50
CA LEU A 132 36.60 -6.80 -5.86
C LEU A 132 36.36 -6.54 -7.35
N GLU A 133 36.06 -7.58 -8.13
CA GLU A 133 35.99 -7.48 -9.59
C GLU A 133 34.64 -7.99 -10.10
N GLU A 134 34.08 -7.22 -11.03
CA GLU A 134 32.82 -7.44 -11.77
C GLU A 134 31.51 -7.11 -11.03
N ARG A 135 31.31 -5.82 -10.77
CA ARG A 135 29.93 -5.26 -10.70
C ARG A 135 29.31 -5.33 -12.09
N SER A 136 28.48 -6.33 -12.34
CA SER A 136 27.47 -6.20 -13.40
C SER A 136 26.53 -5.04 -13.03
N SER A 137 26.21 -4.20 -14.00
CA SER A 137 25.54 -2.89 -13.85
C SER A 137 24.07 -2.96 -13.36
N SER A 138 23.60 -4.09 -12.85
CA SER A 138 22.21 -4.30 -12.44
C SER A 138 21.97 -4.22 -10.93
N CYS A 139 23.02 -4.20 -10.09
CA CYS A 139 22.88 -4.31 -8.62
C CYS A 139 23.35 -3.07 -7.84
N GLU A 140 22.97 -1.85 -8.28
CA GLU A 140 23.28 -0.61 -7.53
C GLU A 140 22.25 -0.24 -6.45
N ARG A 141 21.05 -0.83 -6.47
CA ARG A 141 19.94 -0.42 -5.57
C ARG A 141 19.83 -1.32 -4.34
N THR A 142 20.09 -0.76 -3.17
CA THR A 142 19.99 -1.43 -1.85
C THR A 142 18.65 -1.23 -1.16
N GLY A 143 17.88 -0.20 -1.54
CA GLY A 143 16.57 0.09 -0.97
C GLY A 143 15.53 -0.95 -1.39
N MET A 144 14.69 -1.36 -0.44
CA MET A 144 13.55 -2.25 -0.65
C MET A 144 12.29 -1.56 -0.14
N PHE A 145 11.24 -1.61 -0.95
CA PHE A 145 10.00 -0.91 -0.69
C PHE A 145 8.80 -1.83 -0.97
N THR A 146 7.72 -1.61 -0.25
CA THR A 146 6.38 -2.03 -0.64
C THR A 146 5.69 -0.82 -1.24
N SER A 147 5.45 -0.86 -2.55
CA SER A 147 4.62 0.12 -3.23
C SER A 147 3.15 -0.26 -3.05
N GLY A 148 2.38 0.61 -2.41
CA GLY A 148 0.92 0.53 -2.40
C GLY A 148 0.35 1.31 -3.57
N ILE A 149 -0.53 0.72 -4.36
CA ILE A 149 -1.24 1.38 -5.46
C ILE A 149 -2.74 1.15 -5.29
N VAL A 150 -3.51 2.22 -5.12
CA VAL A 150 -4.96 2.17 -5.01
C VAL A 150 -5.59 2.76 -6.26
N SER A 151 -6.24 1.93 -7.06
CA SER A 151 -7.00 2.33 -8.24
C SER A 151 -8.48 2.48 -7.91
N THR A 152 -9.11 3.55 -8.38
CA THR A 152 -10.56 3.77 -8.25
C THR A 152 -11.20 3.82 -9.62
N ARG A 153 -12.31 3.08 -9.79
CA ARG A 153 -13.14 3.06 -11.01
C ARG A 153 -14.60 2.90 -10.62
N GLN A 154 -15.47 3.83 -11.03
CA GLN A 154 -16.92 3.77 -10.73
C GLN A 154 -17.23 3.50 -9.23
N GLY A 155 -16.49 4.17 -8.33
CA GLY A 155 -16.64 4.01 -6.89
C GLY A 155 -16.03 2.73 -6.29
N GLN A 156 -15.61 1.76 -7.12
CA GLN A 156 -14.90 0.56 -6.65
C GLN A 156 -13.40 0.84 -6.52
N ARG A 157 -12.79 0.27 -5.47
CA ARG A 157 -11.36 0.44 -5.18
C ARG A 157 -10.63 -0.90 -5.26
N ILE A 158 -9.50 -0.92 -5.95
CA ILE A 158 -8.57 -2.06 -5.99
C ILE A 158 -7.24 -1.59 -5.39
N ALA A 159 -6.79 -2.26 -4.33
CA ALA A 159 -5.49 -2.01 -3.72
C ALA A 159 -4.51 -3.12 -4.13
N LEU A 160 -3.37 -2.70 -4.69
CA LEU A 160 -2.28 -3.58 -5.13
C LEU A 160 -1.03 -3.27 -4.30
N PHE A 161 -0.31 -4.32 -3.92
CA PHE A 161 0.93 -4.20 -3.16
C PHE A 161 2.05 -4.91 -3.91
N PHE A 162 3.15 -4.19 -4.16
CA PHE A 162 4.34 -4.72 -4.82
C PHE A 162 5.53 -4.53 -3.90
N THR A 163 6.11 -5.62 -3.40
CA THR A 163 7.30 -5.54 -2.55
C THR A 163 8.55 -5.94 -3.34
N GLY A 164 9.57 -5.09 -3.36
CA GLY A 164 10.82 -5.36 -4.05
C GLY A 164 11.75 -4.16 -4.11
N ARG A 165 12.64 -4.15 -5.11
CA ARG A 165 13.61 -3.05 -5.35
C ARG A 165 13.07 -1.94 -6.26
N ARG A 166 11.90 -2.15 -6.87
CA ARG A 166 11.23 -1.16 -7.71
C ARG A 166 10.52 -0.13 -6.84
N HIS A 167 10.59 1.13 -7.24
CA HIS A 167 9.82 2.20 -6.63
C HIS A 167 8.38 2.23 -7.12
N ALA A 168 7.52 2.98 -6.43
CA ALA A 168 6.11 3.08 -6.77
C ALA A 168 5.88 3.53 -8.22
N GLY A 169 6.68 4.45 -8.77
CA GLY A 169 6.56 4.88 -10.17
C GLY A 169 6.84 3.74 -11.17
N GLU A 170 7.82 2.88 -10.88
CA GLU A 170 8.15 1.74 -11.75
C GLU A 170 7.06 0.66 -11.68
N ASN A 171 6.55 0.35 -10.48
CA ASN A 171 5.43 -0.58 -10.31
C ASN A 171 4.13 -0.02 -10.93
N PHE A 172 3.89 1.29 -10.81
CA PHE A 172 2.74 1.94 -11.42
C PHE A 172 2.82 1.92 -12.95
N ALA A 173 4.01 2.08 -13.53
CA ALA A 173 4.22 1.91 -14.98
C ALA A 173 3.88 0.48 -15.44
N GLN A 174 4.18 -0.55 -14.65
CA GLN A 174 3.82 -1.93 -14.96
C GLN A 174 2.30 -2.16 -14.94
N VAL A 175 1.60 -1.61 -13.94
CA VAL A 175 0.14 -1.65 -13.90
C VAL A 175 -0.44 -0.95 -15.14
N LEU A 176 0.03 0.26 -15.43
CA LEU A 176 -0.43 1.05 -16.56
C LEU A 176 -0.10 0.44 -17.94
N ALA A 177 0.85 -0.49 -18.03
CA ALA A 177 1.12 -1.23 -19.27
C ALA A 177 -0.09 -2.08 -19.73
N GLN A 178 -1.00 -2.43 -18.83
CA GLN A 178 -2.23 -3.15 -19.16
C GLN A 178 -3.43 -2.21 -19.42
N ARG A 179 -3.23 -0.90 -19.38
CA ARG A 179 -4.29 0.09 -19.60
C ARG A 179 -4.71 0.10 -21.08
N ALA A 180 -6.01 -0.02 -21.33
CA ALA A 180 -6.56 0.15 -22.67
C ALA A 180 -6.53 1.63 -23.10
N ALA A 181 -6.62 1.90 -24.40
CA ALA A 181 -6.71 3.27 -24.90
C ALA A 181 -7.92 3.99 -24.28
N GLY A 182 -7.72 5.21 -23.80
CA GLY A 182 -8.74 5.97 -23.10
C GLY A 182 -8.20 7.29 -22.55
N PRO A 183 -9.00 8.03 -21.76
CA PRO A 183 -8.55 9.26 -21.14
C PRO A 183 -7.39 9.00 -20.17
N PRO A 184 -6.48 9.98 -20.02
CA PRO A 184 -5.38 9.87 -19.06
C PRO A 184 -5.95 9.78 -17.63
N PRO A 185 -5.49 8.83 -16.80
CA PRO A 185 -5.92 8.76 -15.43
C PRO A 185 -5.26 9.86 -14.59
N ILE A 186 -5.84 10.15 -13.44
CA ILE A 186 -5.28 11.04 -12.43
C ILE A 186 -4.41 10.22 -11.49
N GLN A 187 -3.17 10.63 -11.28
CA GLN A 187 -2.27 10.04 -10.29
C GLN A 187 -2.09 11.01 -9.12
N MET A 188 -2.30 10.52 -7.90
CA MET A 188 -2.06 11.22 -6.65
C MET A 188 -0.90 10.53 -5.91
N ALA A 189 0.21 11.25 -5.75
CA ALA A 189 1.38 10.76 -5.01
C ALA A 189 2.10 11.90 -4.28
N ASP A 190 3.08 11.59 -3.45
CA ASP A 190 3.98 12.61 -2.92
C ASP A 190 4.80 13.30 -4.04
N GLY A 191 5.55 14.34 -3.70
CA GLY A 191 6.36 15.11 -4.65
C GLY A 191 7.67 14.44 -5.11
N LEU A 192 7.98 13.21 -4.67
CA LEU A 192 9.22 12.53 -5.01
C LEU A 192 9.21 12.03 -6.45
N SER A 193 10.28 12.30 -7.19
CA SER A 193 10.39 11.93 -8.61
C SER A 193 10.21 10.43 -8.87
N ARG A 194 10.63 9.58 -7.93
CA ARG A 194 10.53 8.11 -8.01
C ARG A 194 9.10 7.57 -7.95
N ASN A 195 8.14 8.38 -7.51
CA ASN A 195 6.73 8.01 -7.47
C ASN A 195 6.04 8.19 -8.82
N PHE A 196 6.66 8.90 -9.77
CA PHE A 196 6.09 9.12 -11.10
C PHE A 196 6.58 8.06 -12.09
N PRO A 197 5.67 7.48 -12.89
CA PRO A 197 6.04 6.45 -13.85
C PRO A 197 6.78 7.06 -15.04
N LYS A 198 7.79 6.34 -15.55
CA LYS A 198 8.37 6.63 -16.86
C LYS A 198 7.56 5.89 -17.91
N LEU A 199 6.75 6.62 -18.67
CA LEU A 199 5.79 6.07 -19.62
C LEU A 199 6.22 6.30 -21.06
N PRO A 200 5.85 5.41 -22.01
CA PRO A 200 5.93 5.70 -23.43
C PRO A 200 5.06 6.91 -23.81
N ASP A 201 5.45 7.68 -24.84
CA ASP A 201 4.80 8.95 -25.23
C ASP A 201 3.27 8.86 -25.44
N LYS A 202 2.78 7.67 -25.81
CA LYS A 202 1.35 7.43 -26.06
C LYS A 202 0.50 7.38 -24.79
N LEU A 203 1.10 7.14 -23.62
CA LEU A 203 0.38 7.02 -22.36
C LEU A 203 0.62 8.27 -21.51
N LYS A 204 -0.46 9.02 -21.30
CA LYS A 204 -0.43 10.24 -20.48
C LYS A 204 -1.09 10.00 -19.13
N VAL A 205 -0.61 10.69 -18.11
CA VAL A 205 -1.15 10.70 -16.75
C VAL A 205 -1.25 12.14 -16.31
N ILE A 206 -2.37 12.50 -15.66
CA ILE A 206 -2.53 13.80 -15.03
C ILE A 206 -2.01 13.68 -13.60
N VAL A 207 -0.99 14.45 -13.25
CA VAL A 207 -0.28 14.28 -11.98
C VAL A 207 -0.73 15.32 -10.96
N GLY A 208 -1.33 14.86 -9.87
CA GLY A 208 -1.58 15.62 -8.66
C GLY A 208 -0.61 15.23 -7.53
N ASN A 209 -0.37 16.15 -6.61
CA ASN A 209 0.43 15.90 -5.43
C ASN A 209 -0.44 15.83 -4.17
N CYS A 210 -0.08 14.92 -3.27
CA CYS A 210 -0.87 14.63 -2.09
C CYS A 210 -0.78 15.74 -1.03
N ASN A 211 -1.91 16.35 -0.64
CA ASN A 211 -1.92 17.42 0.35
C ASN A 211 -1.65 16.88 1.77
N ALA A 212 -2.01 15.64 2.12
CA ALA A 212 -1.58 15.03 3.38
C ALA A 212 -0.04 15.01 3.54
N HIS A 213 0.72 14.77 2.46
CA HIS A 213 2.19 14.84 2.51
C HIS A 213 2.70 16.28 2.70
N SER A 214 2.05 17.26 2.07
CA SER A 214 2.37 18.67 2.31
C SER A 214 2.03 19.08 3.75
N ARG A 215 0.85 18.70 4.24
CA ARG A 215 0.35 18.96 5.59
C ARG A 215 1.26 18.36 6.66
N ARG A 216 1.70 17.11 6.50
CA ARG A 216 2.57 16.40 7.45
C ARG A 216 3.84 17.20 7.75
N ARG A 217 4.44 17.83 6.73
CA ARG A 217 5.65 18.66 6.90
C ARG A 217 5.43 19.85 7.83
N PHE A 218 4.24 20.46 7.84
CA PHE A 218 3.90 21.52 8.78
C PHE A 218 3.60 20.98 10.17
N VAL A 219 2.92 19.83 10.27
CA VAL A 219 2.66 19.17 11.56
C VAL A 219 3.96 18.81 12.28
N GLU A 220 4.96 18.29 11.56
CA GLU A 220 6.26 17.89 12.12
C GLU A 220 7.04 19.06 12.73
N VAL A 221 6.80 20.29 12.30
CA VAL A 221 7.51 21.50 12.76
C VAL A 221 6.64 22.44 13.61
N ALA A 222 5.38 22.07 13.85
CA ALA A 222 4.40 22.93 14.52
C ALA A 222 4.79 23.30 15.97
N SER A 223 5.56 22.45 16.66
CA SER A 223 6.06 22.77 18.00
C SER A 223 7.02 23.96 18.01
N ASN A 224 7.75 24.16 16.91
CA ASN A 224 8.78 25.20 16.79
C ASN A 224 8.22 26.48 16.14
N PHE A 225 7.15 26.36 15.35
CA PHE A 225 6.54 27.45 14.59
C PHE A 225 5.00 27.41 14.72
N PRO A 226 4.45 27.59 15.92
CA PRO A 226 3.05 27.30 16.20
C PRO A 226 2.07 28.25 15.50
N GLU A 227 2.44 29.51 15.29
CA GLU A 227 1.54 30.49 14.66
C GLU A 227 1.48 30.29 13.14
N GLU A 228 2.63 30.16 12.51
CA GLU A 228 2.79 29.94 11.07
C GLU A 228 2.17 28.61 10.66
N CYS A 229 2.46 27.53 11.41
CA CYS A 229 1.90 26.22 11.10
C CYS A 229 0.38 26.20 11.32
N ARG A 230 -0.13 26.86 12.37
CA ARG A 230 -1.58 26.96 12.60
C ARG A 230 -2.29 27.62 11.42
N TYR A 231 -1.79 28.74 10.91
CA TYR A 231 -2.39 29.43 9.76
C TYR A 231 -2.50 28.50 8.53
N VAL A 232 -1.43 27.76 8.22
CA VAL A 232 -1.43 26.80 7.10
C VAL A 232 -2.40 25.65 7.36
N LEU A 233 -2.38 25.07 8.56
CA LEU A 233 -3.21 23.92 8.92
C LEU A 233 -4.70 24.27 8.96
N GLU A 234 -5.07 25.46 9.43
CA GLU A 234 -6.44 25.97 9.42
C GLU A 234 -6.92 26.25 7.99
N SER A 235 -6.06 26.84 7.15
CA SER A 235 -6.38 27.04 5.72
C SER A 235 -6.64 25.72 5.00
N LEU A 236 -5.83 24.68 5.27
CA LEU A 236 -6.06 23.34 4.72
C LEU A 236 -7.31 22.68 5.30
N ALA A 237 -7.59 22.88 6.60
CA ALA A 237 -8.80 22.37 7.24
C ALA A 237 -10.07 22.97 6.62
N GLU A 238 -10.05 24.25 6.25
CA GLU A 238 -11.16 24.90 5.54
C GLU A 238 -11.41 24.24 4.17
N VAL A 239 -10.34 23.96 3.41
CA VAL A 239 -10.42 23.25 2.13
C VAL A 239 -10.99 21.83 2.30
N TYR A 240 -10.54 21.08 3.32
CA TYR A 240 -11.11 19.76 3.62
C TYR A 240 -12.57 19.84 4.05
N GLY A 241 -12.96 20.91 4.76
CA GLY A 241 -14.36 21.16 5.12
C GLY A 241 -15.25 21.37 3.89
N TYR A 242 -14.77 22.11 2.88
CA TYR A 242 -15.48 22.23 1.60
C TYR A 242 -15.54 20.91 0.84
N ASP A 243 -14.47 20.11 0.87
CA ASP A 243 -14.46 18.79 0.22
C ASP A 243 -15.51 17.85 0.81
N ALA A 244 -15.60 17.80 2.14
CA ALA A 244 -16.61 17.02 2.85
C ALA A 244 -18.04 17.49 2.54
N GLN A 245 -18.28 18.80 2.43
CA GLN A 245 -19.57 19.35 2.03
C GLN A 245 -19.95 18.96 0.59
N ALA A 246 -18.98 18.95 -0.32
CA ALA A 246 -19.21 18.51 -1.70
C ALA A 246 -19.60 17.03 -1.75
N GLU A 247 -18.97 16.18 -0.94
CA GLU A 247 -19.30 14.76 -0.80
C GLU A 247 -20.69 14.55 -0.18
N GLU A 248 -21.02 15.24 0.92
CA GLU A 248 -22.33 15.17 1.58
C GLU A 248 -23.48 15.57 0.65
N ARG A 249 -23.25 16.57 -0.21
CA ARG A 249 -24.20 17.03 -1.22
C ARG A 249 -24.30 16.10 -2.44
N GLY A 250 -23.40 15.12 -2.55
CA GLY A 250 -23.34 14.20 -3.69
C GLY A 250 -23.01 14.89 -5.01
N LEU A 251 -22.17 15.93 -4.99
CA LEU A 251 -21.80 16.67 -6.20
C LEU A 251 -21.05 15.78 -7.19
N SER A 252 -21.34 15.93 -8.48
CA SER A 252 -20.57 15.30 -9.56
C SER A 252 -19.13 15.84 -9.61
N ALA A 253 -18.26 15.19 -10.39
CA ALA A 253 -16.86 15.59 -10.53
C ALA A 253 -16.69 17.04 -11.03
N GLU A 254 -17.56 17.46 -11.96
CA GLU A 254 -17.61 18.80 -12.53
C GLU A 254 -18.20 19.83 -11.55
N GLU A 255 -19.29 19.48 -10.86
CA GLU A 255 -19.87 20.35 -9.83
C GLU A 255 -18.91 20.55 -8.65
N ARG A 256 -18.22 19.49 -8.22
CA ARG A 256 -17.18 19.55 -7.18
C ARG A 256 -16.02 20.45 -7.60
N LEU A 257 -15.59 20.37 -8.86
CA LEU A 257 -14.57 21.27 -9.42
C LEU A 257 -15.00 22.74 -9.30
N HIS A 258 -16.20 23.08 -9.76
CA HIS A 258 -16.72 24.45 -9.66
C HIS A 258 -16.91 24.92 -8.21
N PHE A 259 -17.41 24.03 -7.34
CA PHE A 259 -17.55 24.31 -5.92
C PHE A 259 -16.20 24.64 -5.27
N HIS A 260 -15.14 23.88 -5.58
CA HIS A 260 -13.81 24.21 -5.07
C HIS A 260 -13.23 25.49 -5.68
N GLN A 261 -13.50 25.79 -6.95
CA GLN A 261 -13.09 27.06 -7.56
C GLN A 261 -13.71 28.25 -6.82
N GLU A 262 -14.99 28.16 -6.46
CA GLU A 262 -15.71 29.22 -5.75
C GLU A 262 -15.28 29.35 -4.28
N HIS A 263 -15.16 28.24 -3.55
CA HIS A 263 -14.97 28.27 -2.11
C HIS A 263 -13.52 28.03 -1.67
N SER A 264 -12.85 27.02 -2.23
CA SER A 264 -11.47 26.68 -1.86
C SER A 264 -10.43 27.53 -2.58
N GLY A 265 -10.73 28.02 -3.80
CA GLY A 265 -9.87 28.89 -4.60
C GLY A 265 -9.39 30.12 -3.82
N PRO A 266 -10.30 30.96 -3.29
CA PRO A 266 -9.91 32.16 -2.54
C PRO A 266 -9.08 31.86 -1.28
N VAL A 267 -9.33 30.74 -0.60
CA VAL A 267 -8.54 30.30 0.57
C VAL A 267 -7.11 29.99 0.14
N LEU A 268 -6.97 29.20 -0.92
CA LEU A 268 -5.67 28.80 -1.45
C LEU A 268 -4.91 29.98 -2.05
N GLU A 269 -5.57 30.96 -2.67
CA GLU A 269 -4.93 32.19 -3.14
C GLU A 269 -4.32 33.00 -1.98
N ARG A 270 -5.07 33.20 -0.90
CA ARG A 270 -4.56 33.86 0.32
C ARG A 270 -3.40 33.09 0.93
N LEU A 271 -3.51 31.76 1.01
CA LEU A 271 -2.45 30.90 1.52
C LEU A 271 -1.18 31.00 0.65
N HIS A 272 -1.32 30.97 -0.67
CA HIS A 272 -0.19 31.05 -1.60
C HIS A 272 0.54 32.39 -1.48
N ALA A 273 -0.21 33.49 -1.42
CA ALA A 273 0.35 34.83 -1.25
C ALA A 273 1.10 34.93 0.09
N TRP A 274 0.51 34.41 1.17
CA TRP A 274 1.13 34.39 2.48
C TRP A 274 2.43 33.57 2.52
N LEU A 275 2.45 32.38 1.88
CA LEU A 275 3.65 31.53 1.79
C LEU A 275 4.79 32.25 1.05
N ARG A 276 4.48 32.96 -0.04
CA ARG A 276 5.47 33.75 -0.79
C ARG A 276 5.99 34.93 0.01
N ALA A 277 5.11 35.60 0.76
CA ALA A 277 5.47 36.73 1.62
C ALA A 277 6.48 36.33 2.72
N GLN A 278 6.39 35.10 3.25
CA GLN A 278 7.35 34.62 4.26
C GLN A 278 8.81 34.73 3.82
N PHE A 279 9.09 34.46 2.53
CA PHE A 279 10.44 34.61 1.98
C PHE A 279 10.72 36.02 1.46
N ALA A 280 9.77 36.65 0.78
CA ALA A 280 9.94 37.99 0.22
C ALA A 280 10.26 39.04 1.30
N GLU A 281 9.60 38.91 2.46
CA GLU A 281 9.77 39.81 3.61
C GLU A 281 10.82 39.32 4.61
N LYS A 282 11.55 38.23 4.29
CA LYS A 282 12.58 37.62 5.14
C LYS A 282 12.09 37.25 6.55
N LYS A 283 10.83 36.83 6.67
CA LYS A 283 10.23 36.36 7.93
C LYS A 283 10.65 34.95 8.30
N VAL A 284 10.93 34.11 7.30
CA VAL A 284 11.33 32.72 7.48
C VAL A 284 12.65 32.45 6.77
N GLU A 285 13.61 31.88 7.49
CA GLU A 285 14.87 31.38 6.92
C GLU A 285 14.58 30.16 6.02
N PRO A 286 14.95 30.16 4.72
CA PRO A 286 14.65 29.07 3.80
C PRO A 286 15.15 27.69 4.24
N ASN A 287 16.29 27.65 4.93
CA ASN A 287 16.91 26.42 5.41
C ASN A 287 16.35 25.91 6.75
N SER A 288 15.43 26.64 7.38
CA SER A 288 14.74 26.18 8.59
C SER A 288 13.76 25.03 8.28
N GLY A 289 13.25 24.36 9.32
CA GLY A 289 12.21 23.34 9.17
C GLY A 289 10.94 23.90 8.51
N LEU A 290 10.49 25.08 8.95
CA LEU A 290 9.36 25.78 8.32
C LEU A 290 9.68 26.21 6.88
N GLY A 291 10.87 26.78 6.63
CA GLY A 291 11.31 27.18 5.30
C GLY A 291 11.33 26.00 4.32
N SER A 292 11.75 24.82 4.77
CA SER A 292 11.71 23.59 3.97
C SER A 292 10.28 23.15 3.65
N ALA A 293 9.34 23.27 4.60
CA ALA A 293 7.92 22.95 4.38
C ALA A 293 7.25 23.93 3.40
N ILE A 294 7.50 25.25 3.55
CA ILE A 294 7.02 26.29 2.64
C ILE A 294 7.58 26.06 1.23
N THR A 295 8.88 25.81 1.11
CA THR A 295 9.54 25.55 -0.18
C THR A 295 8.92 24.36 -0.88
N TYR A 296 8.65 23.27 -0.16
CA TYR A 296 7.96 22.11 -0.72
C TYR A 296 6.57 22.47 -1.24
N CYS A 297 5.76 23.19 -0.44
CA CYS A 297 4.42 23.58 -0.84
C CYS A 297 4.42 24.47 -2.08
N LEU A 298 5.28 25.51 -2.12
CA LEU A 298 5.41 26.42 -3.26
C LEU A 298 5.90 25.69 -4.51
N LYS A 299 6.90 24.80 -4.38
CA LYS A 299 7.44 24.01 -5.49
C LYS A 299 6.39 23.13 -6.15
N HIS A 300 5.48 22.56 -5.37
CA HIS A 300 4.47 21.61 -5.83
C HIS A 300 3.07 22.21 -5.96
N TRP A 301 2.93 23.54 -5.87
CA TRP A 301 1.65 24.24 -5.74
C TRP A 301 0.63 23.87 -6.82
N GLU A 302 1.03 23.85 -8.08
CA GLU A 302 0.14 23.49 -9.19
C GLU A 302 -0.36 22.04 -9.11
N ARG A 303 0.43 21.12 -8.56
CA ARG A 303 0.00 19.72 -8.41
C ARG A 303 -0.81 19.51 -7.13
N LEU A 304 -0.52 20.26 -6.07
CA LEU A 304 -1.27 20.25 -4.81
C LEU A 304 -2.68 20.85 -4.96
N THR A 305 -2.87 21.73 -5.94
CA THR A 305 -4.14 22.42 -6.20
C THR A 305 -4.82 21.93 -7.49
N LEU A 306 -4.49 20.72 -7.95
CA LEU A 306 -5.01 20.16 -9.20
C LEU A 306 -6.54 20.08 -9.23
N PHE A 307 -7.17 19.84 -8.07
CA PHE A 307 -8.63 19.79 -7.90
C PHE A 307 -9.36 21.10 -8.24
N LEU A 308 -8.63 22.23 -8.40
CA LEU A 308 -9.19 23.48 -8.92
C LEU A 308 -9.20 23.57 -10.45
N ARG A 309 -8.59 22.61 -11.15
CA ARG A 309 -8.41 22.62 -12.62
C ARG A 309 -8.85 21.33 -13.31
N GLN A 310 -8.92 20.21 -12.60
CA GLN A 310 -9.24 18.91 -13.16
C GLN A 310 -10.42 18.28 -12.41
N ALA A 311 -11.53 18.05 -13.13
CA ALA A 311 -12.66 17.31 -12.60
C ALA A 311 -12.21 15.90 -12.17
N GLY A 312 -12.69 15.46 -11.01
CA GLY A 312 -12.35 14.16 -10.42
C GLY A 312 -11.00 14.09 -9.72
N ALA A 313 -10.19 15.16 -9.72
CA ALA A 313 -8.94 15.18 -8.95
C ALA A 313 -9.25 15.23 -7.44
N PRO A 314 -8.72 14.29 -6.64
CA PRO A 314 -8.98 14.26 -5.20
C PRO A 314 -8.33 15.43 -4.45
N VAL A 315 -8.97 15.83 -3.35
CA VAL A 315 -8.33 16.55 -2.25
C VAL A 315 -7.82 15.50 -1.28
N THR A 316 -6.53 15.54 -0.89
CA THR A 316 -5.87 14.45 -0.14
C THR A 316 -5.21 14.89 1.15
#